data_AF-A0A660NHH1-F1
#
_entry.id   AF-A0A660NHH1-F1
#
_cell.length_a   1.000
_cell.length_b   1.000
_cell.length_c   1.000
_cell.angle_alpha   90.00
_cell.angle_beta   90.00
_cell.angle_gamma   90.00
#
_symmetry.space_group_name_H-M   'P 1'
#
loop_
_entity.id
_entity.type
_entity.pdbx_description
1 polymer ?
#
loop_
_entity_poly.entity_id
_entity_poly.type
_entity_poly.pdbx_seq_one_letter_code
_entity_poly.pdbx_strand_id
1 'polypeptide(L)'
;RFERLGRPAITAWVDMDLPEVIALRRRLLPASTNIYLEGSLLDEGWTATLAAYGKPVLLVLEGVLMYFDQAQVQAFFAMLARRLPGATVVFDMLPPFVLKHGKHHDALKRMGGSAPSFQWALREPRDMEGWQPGLRVQVTGHLSERCGKRYPWLLRMIYRTNWGRQNMDQRIIRAEVGAIPH
;
A
#
# COMPACT_ATOMS: atom_id res chain seq x y z
N ARG A 1 0.41 -7.55 12.07
CA ARG A 1 1.82 -7.77 11.60
C ARG A 1 2.80 -7.74 12.78
N PHE A 2 2.62 -6.80 13.72
CA PHE A 2 3.37 -6.66 14.97
C PHE A 2 3.70 -7.99 15.70
N GLU A 3 2.69 -8.79 16.04
CA GLU A 3 2.88 -10.06 16.76
C GLU A 3 3.80 -11.05 16.03
N ARG A 4 3.61 -11.21 14.70
CA ARG A 4 4.39 -12.17 13.89
C ARG A 4 5.84 -11.75 13.68
N LEU A 5 6.14 -10.45 13.79
CA LEU A 5 7.51 -9.94 13.70
C LEU A 5 8.23 -9.96 15.06
N GLY A 6 7.64 -10.59 16.07
CA GLY A 6 8.25 -10.70 17.39
C GLY A 6 8.27 -9.38 18.16
N ARG A 7 7.29 -8.50 17.94
CA ARG A 7 7.12 -7.23 18.67
C ARG A 7 8.40 -6.38 18.67
N PRO A 8 8.85 -5.91 17.49
CA PRO A 8 10.13 -5.22 17.36
C PRO A 8 10.18 -3.97 18.24
N ALA A 9 11.37 -3.69 18.79
CA ALA A 9 11.64 -2.46 19.55
C ALA A 9 11.67 -1.27 18.58
N ILE A 10 10.52 -0.62 18.40
CA ILE A 10 10.37 0.60 17.62
C ILE A 10 9.64 1.65 18.46
N THR A 11 9.83 2.94 18.13
CA THR A 11 9.22 4.05 18.86
C THR A 11 7.69 3.91 18.98
N ALA A 12 7.03 3.56 17.88
CA ALA A 12 5.60 3.33 17.86
C ALA A 12 5.23 2.37 16.71
N TRP A 13 4.41 1.35 17.00
CA TRP A 13 3.75 0.54 15.97
C TRP A 13 2.28 0.95 15.91
N VAL A 14 1.82 1.50 14.80
CA VAL A 14 0.41 1.90 14.63
C VAL A 14 -0.26 0.98 13.62
N ASP A 15 -1.29 0.26 14.04
CA ASP A 15 -2.23 -0.39 13.13
C ASP A 15 -3.42 0.56 12.93
N MET A 16 -3.58 1.09 11.72
CA MET A 16 -4.65 2.00 11.35
C MET A 16 -5.65 1.32 10.42
N ASP A 17 -6.94 1.50 10.67
CA ASP A 17 -8.03 0.93 9.87
C ASP A 17 -9.35 1.68 10.14
N LEU A 18 -10.42 1.33 9.43
CA LEU A 18 -11.75 1.88 9.69
C LEU A 18 -12.24 1.52 11.11
N PRO A 19 -13.10 2.36 11.74
CA PRO A 19 -13.55 2.16 13.12
C PRO A 19 -14.11 0.77 13.39
N GLU A 20 -14.89 0.20 12.47
CA GLU A 20 -15.48 -1.12 12.58
C GLU A 20 -14.41 -2.23 12.58
N VAL A 21 -13.34 -2.08 11.80
CA VAL A 21 -12.24 -3.05 11.73
C VAL A 21 -11.38 -2.96 12.98
N ILE A 22 -11.08 -1.74 13.45
CA ILE A 22 -10.37 -1.52 14.71
C ILE A 22 -11.16 -2.06 15.91
N ALA A 23 -12.47 -1.84 15.95
CA ALA A 23 -13.34 -2.35 17.01
C ALA A 23 -13.33 -3.89 17.04
N LEU A 24 -13.42 -4.54 15.88
CA LEU A 24 -13.29 -5.99 15.78
C LEU A 24 -11.91 -6.46 16.21
N ARG A 25 -10.84 -5.77 15.77
CA ARG A 25 -9.46 -6.10 16.13
C ARG A 25 -9.26 -6.05 17.64
N ARG A 26 -9.74 -5.01 18.33
CA ARG A 26 -9.65 -4.90 19.80
C ARG A 26 -10.26 -6.09 20.53
N ARG A 27 -11.33 -6.69 19.99
CA ARG A 27 -11.99 -7.88 20.57
C ARG A 27 -11.19 -9.16 20.37
N LEU A 28 -10.59 -9.33 19.18
CA LEU A 28 -9.89 -10.57 18.81
C LEU A 28 -8.41 -10.56 19.18
N LEU A 29 -7.79 -9.40 19.14
CA LEU A 29 -6.38 -9.14 19.35
C LEU A 29 -6.26 -7.85 20.19
N PRO A 30 -6.40 -7.93 21.52
CA PRO A 30 -6.20 -6.76 22.38
C PRO A 30 -4.84 -6.12 22.12
N ALA A 31 -4.82 -4.78 22.05
CA ALA A 31 -3.58 -4.04 21.86
C ALA A 31 -2.59 -4.36 22.99
N SER A 32 -1.31 -4.50 22.63
CA SER A 32 -0.22 -4.63 23.61
C SER A 32 0.59 -3.35 23.64
N THR A 33 1.78 -3.32 23.05
CA THR A 33 2.59 -2.10 22.89
C THR A 33 2.36 -1.41 21.55
N ASN A 34 1.51 -1.98 20.68
CA ASN A 34 1.06 -1.36 19.46
C ASN A 34 -0.18 -0.49 19.70
N ILE A 35 -0.37 0.52 18.85
CA ILE A 35 -1.44 1.51 18.92
C ILE A 35 -2.46 1.18 17.84
N TYR A 36 -3.74 1.21 18.21
CA TYR A 36 -4.84 1.11 17.27
C TYR A 36 -5.42 2.48 16.99
N LEU A 37 -5.32 2.92 15.74
CA LEU A 37 -5.80 4.21 15.27
C LEU A 37 -6.97 3.98 14.31
N GLU A 38 -8.12 4.55 14.64
CA GLU A 38 -9.28 4.50 13.75
C GLU A 38 -9.31 5.72 12.83
N GLY A 39 -9.67 5.50 11.56
CA GLY A 39 -9.85 6.57 10.59
C GLY A 39 -9.65 6.11 9.15
N SER A 40 -10.02 6.97 8.20
CA SER A 40 -9.71 6.73 6.78
C SER A 40 -8.29 7.17 6.46
N LEU A 41 -7.61 6.44 5.57
CA LEU A 41 -6.31 6.84 5.03
C LEU A 41 -6.38 8.19 4.31
N LEU A 42 -7.56 8.53 3.76
CA LEU A 42 -7.81 9.78 3.02
C LEU A 42 -8.04 10.99 3.93
N ASP A 43 -8.30 10.78 5.22
CA ASP A 43 -8.41 11.88 6.18
C ASP A 43 -7.02 12.38 6.58
N GLU A 44 -6.87 13.65 6.98
CA GLU A 44 -5.56 14.15 7.42
C GLU A 44 -5.30 13.94 8.91
N GLY A 45 -6.34 13.77 9.73
CA GLY A 45 -6.24 13.87 11.18
C GLY A 45 -5.24 12.91 11.82
N TRP A 46 -5.11 11.70 11.25
CA TRP A 46 -4.17 10.68 11.72
C TRP A 46 -2.71 11.09 11.56
N THR A 47 -2.39 11.98 10.61
CA THR A 47 -1.00 12.41 10.35
C THR A 47 -0.42 13.18 11.53
N ALA A 48 -1.26 13.94 12.26
CA ALA A 48 -0.83 14.69 13.45
C ALA A 48 -0.33 13.75 14.56
N THR A 49 -1.01 12.62 14.75
CA THR A 49 -0.61 11.58 15.71
C THR A 49 0.76 11.01 15.39
N LEU A 50 1.06 10.77 14.10
CA LEU A 50 2.38 10.26 13.71
C LEU A 50 3.46 11.33 13.79
N ALA A 51 3.15 12.56 13.36
CA ALA A 51 4.07 13.69 13.39
C ALA A 51 4.53 14.03 14.81
N ALA A 52 3.65 13.86 15.81
CA ALA A 52 3.97 14.13 17.22
C ALA A 52 5.15 13.29 17.77
N TYR A 53 5.48 12.15 17.16
CA TYR A 53 6.65 11.36 17.55
C TYR A 53 7.98 11.99 17.12
N GLY A 54 7.99 12.88 16.12
CA GLY A 54 9.20 13.50 15.59
C GLY A 54 10.24 12.48 15.08
N LYS A 55 9.77 11.34 14.54
CA LYS A 55 10.62 10.26 13.98
C LYS A 55 10.29 10.01 12.52
N PRO A 56 11.21 9.42 11.73
CA PRO A 56 10.90 8.94 10.39
C PRO A 56 9.70 7.98 10.39
N VAL A 57 8.79 8.16 9.44
CA VAL A 57 7.57 7.35 9.33
C VAL A 57 7.70 6.36 8.17
N LEU A 58 7.46 5.08 8.46
CA LEU A 58 7.28 4.03 7.46
C LEU A 58 5.82 3.62 7.41
N LEU A 59 5.14 3.92 6.30
CA LEU A 59 3.80 3.46 6.01
C LEU A 59 3.87 2.16 5.19
N VAL A 60 3.13 1.14 5.61
CA VAL A 60 3.05 -0.13 4.87
C VAL A 60 1.60 -0.41 4.51
N LEU A 61 1.25 -0.19 3.23
CA LEU A 61 -0.10 -0.29 2.70
C LEU A 61 -0.20 -1.56 1.83
N GLU A 62 -0.82 -2.60 2.37
CA GLU A 62 -0.99 -3.89 1.65
C GLU A 62 -2.43 -4.00 1.14
N GLY A 63 -2.62 -4.04 -0.18
CA GLY A 63 -3.94 -4.18 -0.78
C GLY A 63 -4.85 -2.96 -0.60
N VAL A 64 -4.29 -1.76 -0.37
CA VAL A 64 -5.08 -0.57 0.00
C VAL A 64 -5.28 0.38 -1.18
N LEU A 65 -4.18 0.95 -1.71
CA LEU A 65 -4.28 2.08 -2.64
C LEU A 65 -5.01 1.71 -3.94
N MET A 66 -4.99 0.45 -4.38
CA MET A 66 -5.62 -0.01 -5.62
C MET A 66 -7.13 0.27 -5.73
N TYR A 67 -7.80 0.54 -4.61
CA TYR A 67 -9.24 0.81 -4.55
C TYR A 67 -9.61 2.29 -4.58
N PHE A 68 -8.63 3.19 -4.51
CA PHE A 68 -8.85 4.64 -4.63
C PHE A 68 -8.58 5.09 -6.05
N ASP A 69 -9.31 6.10 -6.53
CA ASP A 69 -8.99 6.67 -7.84
C ASP A 69 -7.62 7.38 -7.83
N GLN A 70 -7.07 7.63 -9.02
CA GLN A 70 -5.74 8.21 -9.13
C GLN A 70 -5.65 9.59 -8.46
N ALA A 71 -6.70 10.41 -8.49
CA ALA A 71 -6.70 11.73 -7.89
C ALA A 71 -6.65 11.65 -6.35
N GLN A 72 -7.38 10.70 -5.76
CA GLN A 72 -7.30 10.40 -4.33
C GLN A 72 -5.90 9.93 -3.93
N VAL A 73 -5.26 9.08 -4.73
CA VAL A 73 -3.88 8.63 -4.44
C VAL A 73 -2.88 9.78 -4.58
N GLN A 74 -3.03 10.64 -5.59
CA GLN A 74 -2.21 11.85 -5.73
C GLN A 74 -2.38 12.79 -4.53
N ALA A 75 -3.64 13.01 -4.09
CA ALA A 75 -3.95 13.82 -2.92
C ALA A 75 -3.35 13.22 -1.64
N PHE A 76 -3.37 11.89 -1.50
CA PHE A 76 -2.71 11.20 -0.39
C PHE A 76 -1.20 11.49 -0.36
N PHE A 77 -0.48 11.36 -1.48
CA PHE A 77 0.95 11.70 -1.51
C PHE A 77 1.20 13.20 -1.29
N ALA A 78 0.32 14.09 -1.77
CA ALA A 78 0.37 15.52 -1.48
C ALA A 78 0.23 15.83 0.02
N MET A 79 -0.73 15.16 0.69
CA MET A 79 -0.93 15.25 2.12
C MET A 79 0.32 14.77 2.87
N LEU A 80 0.91 13.64 2.49
CA LEU A 80 2.14 13.15 3.11
C LEU A 80 3.27 14.17 2.96
N ALA A 81 3.44 14.77 1.78
CA ALA A 81 4.49 15.76 1.56
C ALA A 81 4.37 16.98 2.48
N ARG A 82 3.13 17.40 2.77
CA ARG A 82 2.86 18.53 3.68
C ARG A 82 2.94 18.15 5.15
N ARG A 83 2.46 16.97 5.53
CA ARG A 83 2.22 16.60 6.95
C ARG A 83 3.31 15.69 7.53
N LEU A 84 3.94 14.87 6.70
CA LEU A 84 4.93 13.87 7.08
C LEU A 84 6.11 13.90 6.10
N PRO A 85 6.81 15.04 5.95
CA PRO A 85 7.98 15.12 5.08
C PRO A 85 9.04 14.11 5.52
N GLY A 86 9.68 13.44 4.56
CA GLY A 86 10.61 12.35 4.78
C GLY A 86 9.96 10.98 5.01
N ALA A 87 8.63 10.86 4.93
CA ALA A 87 7.95 9.57 5.07
C ALA A 87 8.33 8.61 3.93
N THR A 88 8.48 7.33 4.28
CA THR A 88 8.59 6.24 3.31
C THR A 88 7.28 5.49 3.26
N VAL A 89 6.74 5.26 2.06
CA VAL A 89 5.54 4.47 1.81
C VAL A 89 5.94 3.22 1.04
N VAL A 90 5.62 2.05 1.60
CA VAL A 90 5.74 0.78 0.91
C VAL A 90 4.35 0.26 0.62
N PHE A 91 4.03 0.05 -0.66
CA PHE A 91 2.72 -0.39 -1.09
C PHE A 91 2.82 -1.28 -2.31
N ASP A 92 1.75 -2.00 -2.61
CA ASP A 92 1.65 -2.81 -3.82
C ASP A 92 0.83 -2.10 -4.91
N MET A 93 1.30 -2.25 -6.16
CA MET A 93 0.67 -1.67 -7.35
C MET A 93 0.32 -2.78 -8.34
N LEU A 94 -0.95 -2.81 -8.74
CA LEU A 94 -1.41 -3.69 -9.81
C LEU A 94 -0.94 -3.17 -11.17
N PRO A 95 -0.54 -4.05 -12.09
CA PRO A 95 -0.20 -3.61 -13.44
C PRO A 95 -1.48 -3.30 -14.25
N PRO A 96 -1.40 -2.42 -15.28
CA PRO A 96 -2.57 -2.01 -16.06
C PRO A 96 -3.37 -3.16 -16.69
N PHE A 97 -2.71 -4.29 -16.99
CA PHE A 97 -3.40 -5.48 -17.50
C PHE A 97 -4.41 -6.03 -16.49
N VAL A 98 -4.04 -6.11 -15.21
CA VAL A 98 -4.91 -6.63 -14.15
C VAL A 98 -6.07 -5.66 -13.90
N LEU A 99 -5.83 -4.35 -13.97
CA LEU A 99 -6.91 -3.34 -13.89
C LEU A 99 -7.96 -3.54 -14.99
N LYS A 100 -7.52 -3.70 -16.25
CA LYS A 100 -8.40 -3.90 -17.41
C LYS A 100 -9.24 -5.18 -17.33
N HIS A 101 -8.67 -6.24 -16.76
CA HIS A 101 -9.34 -7.56 -16.66
C HIS A 101 -9.88 -7.85 -15.25
N GLY A 102 -9.75 -6.91 -14.32
CA GLY A 102 -10.07 -7.08 -12.89
C GLY A 102 -11.54 -7.37 -12.61
N LYS A 103 -12.43 -7.01 -13.53
CA LYS A 103 -13.87 -7.35 -13.48
C LYS A 103 -14.13 -8.86 -13.45
N HIS A 104 -13.16 -9.68 -13.83
CA HIS A 104 -13.31 -11.14 -13.87
C HIS A 104 -12.73 -11.88 -12.65
N HIS A 105 -12.14 -11.19 -11.66
CA HIS A 105 -11.58 -11.85 -10.47
C HIS A 105 -12.67 -12.46 -9.58
N ASP A 106 -12.65 -13.79 -9.42
CA ASP A 106 -13.67 -14.57 -8.70
C ASP A 106 -13.83 -14.21 -7.21
N ALA A 107 -12.81 -13.61 -6.58
CA ALA A 107 -12.89 -13.13 -5.20
C ALA A 107 -13.83 -11.92 -5.04
N LEU A 108 -13.91 -11.05 -6.05
CA LEU A 108 -14.77 -9.87 -6.05
C LEU A 108 -16.22 -10.20 -6.45
N LYS A 109 -16.42 -11.26 -7.26
CA LYS A 109 -17.77 -11.73 -7.66
C LYS A 109 -18.64 -12.14 -6.48
N ARG A 110 -18.04 -12.58 -5.36
CA ARG A 110 -18.75 -13.00 -4.14
C ARG A 110 -19.33 -11.83 -3.32
N MET A 111 -18.96 -10.58 -3.61
CA MET A 111 -19.43 -9.40 -2.87
C MET A 111 -20.62 -8.67 -3.53
N GLY A 112 -21.29 -9.29 -4.52
CA GLY A 112 -22.43 -8.67 -5.20
C GLY A 112 -22.06 -7.42 -6.01
N GLY A 113 -23.06 -6.64 -6.44
CA GLY A 113 -22.90 -5.45 -7.30
C GLY A 113 -22.13 -4.27 -6.69
N SER A 114 -21.65 -4.40 -5.44
CA SER A 114 -20.93 -3.36 -4.68
C SER A 114 -19.47 -3.72 -4.42
N ALA A 115 -18.92 -4.72 -5.12
CA ALA A 115 -17.52 -5.09 -4.96
C ALA A 115 -16.59 -3.91 -5.31
N PRO A 116 -15.60 -3.57 -4.47
CA PRO A 116 -14.67 -2.50 -4.74
C PRO A 116 -13.87 -2.89 -5.98
N SER A 117 -13.98 -2.09 -7.03
CA SER A 117 -13.22 -2.26 -8.25
C SER A 117 -11.86 -1.58 -8.10
N PHE A 118 -10.84 -2.17 -8.72
CA PHE A 118 -9.56 -1.51 -8.86
C PHE A 118 -9.76 -0.25 -9.72
N GLN A 119 -9.25 0.89 -9.26
CA GLN A 119 -9.56 2.20 -9.88
C GLN A 119 -8.39 2.79 -10.67
N TRP A 120 -7.16 2.34 -10.41
CA TRP A 120 -5.97 2.91 -11.04
C TRP A 120 -4.83 1.91 -11.15
N ALA A 121 -3.93 2.21 -12.08
CA ALA A 121 -2.66 1.52 -12.28
C ALA A 121 -1.77 2.42 -13.13
N LEU A 122 -0.46 2.30 -12.95
CA LEU A 122 0.52 2.94 -13.83
C LEU A 122 1.30 1.88 -14.58
N ARG A 123 1.63 2.17 -15.84
CA ARG A 123 2.55 1.32 -16.60
C ARG A 123 3.96 1.45 -16.04
N GLU A 124 4.39 2.68 -15.78
CA GLU A 124 5.67 3.04 -15.20
C GLU A 124 5.44 3.70 -13.82
N PRO A 125 5.73 3.02 -12.70
CA PRO A 125 5.56 3.56 -11.35
C PRO A 125 6.37 4.84 -11.13
N ARG A 126 7.47 5.04 -11.85
CA ARG A 126 8.24 6.29 -11.80
C ARG A 126 7.45 7.50 -12.30
N ASP A 127 6.36 7.33 -13.05
CA ASP A 127 5.48 8.44 -13.43
C ASP A 127 4.88 9.16 -12.20
N MET A 128 4.84 8.49 -11.05
CA MET A 128 4.45 9.10 -9.77
C MET A 128 5.41 10.20 -9.32
N GLU A 129 6.69 10.19 -9.73
CA GLU A 129 7.65 11.24 -9.35
C GLU A 129 7.21 12.62 -9.87
N GLY A 130 6.37 12.68 -10.92
CA GLY A 130 5.77 13.91 -11.42
C GLY A 130 4.59 14.42 -10.59
N TRP A 131 4.10 13.69 -9.59
CA TRP A 131 2.91 14.07 -8.82
C TRP A 131 3.19 15.08 -7.72
N GLN A 132 4.38 15.01 -7.11
CA GLN A 132 4.80 15.86 -6.02
C GLN A 132 6.31 16.14 -6.09
N PRO A 133 6.76 17.39 -5.91
CA PRO A 133 8.18 17.69 -5.79
C PRO A 133 8.85 16.85 -4.68
N GLY A 134 9.98 16.21 -5.00
CA GLY A 134 10.74 15.40 -4.05
C GLY A 134 10.17 14.00 -3.78
N LEU A 135 9.10 13.58 -4.49
CA LEU A 135 8.64 12.19 -4.48
C LEU A 135 9.60 11.33 -5.31
N ARG A 136 10.18 10.30 -4.70
CA ARG A 136 11.06 9.33 -5.36
C ARG A 136 10.45 7.95 -5.32
N VAL A 137 10.47 7.24 -6.44
CA VAL A 137 9.79 5.94 -6.55
C VAL A 137 10.73 4.85 -7.04
N GLN A 138 10.71 3.73 -6.32
CA GLN A 138 11.52 2.56 -6.60
C GLN A 138 10.65 1.30 -6.59
N VAL A 139 10.79 0.48 -7.62
CA VAL A 139 10.25 -0.89 -7.62
C VAL A 139 11.23 -1.77 -6.85
N THR A 140 10.81 -2.29 -5.71
CA THR A 140 11.65 -3.09 -4.81
C THR A 140 11.53 -4.60 -5.04
N GLY A 141 10.60 -5.01 -5.90
CA GLY A 141 10.42 -6.39 -6.29
C GLY A 141 9.03 -6.64 -6.85
N HIS A 142 8.77 -7.90 -7.17
CA HIS A 142 7.47 -8.36 -7.65
C HIS A 142 6.86 -9.39 -6.72
N LEU A 143 5.52 -9.45 -6.69
CA LEU A 143 4.82 -10.38 -5.81
C LEU A 143 5.11 -11.84 -6.19
N SER A 144 5.23 -12.17 -7.48
CA SER A 144 5.56 -13.53 -7.91
C SER A 144 6.93 -14.01 -7.43
N GLU A 145 7.89 -13.12 -7.18
CA GLU A 145 9.22 -13.48 -6.66
C GLU A 145 9.12 -14.01 -5.22
N ARG A 146 8.18 -13.46 -4.43
CA ARG A 146 7.99 -13.83 -3.01
C ARG A 146 6.93 -14.91 -2.83
N CYS A 147 5.89 -14.89 -3.66
CA CYS A 147 4.73 -15.76 -3.54
C CYS A 147 4.58 -16.74 -4.70
N GLY A 148 5.60 -16.90 -5.55
CA GLY A 148 5.56 -17.71 -6.78
C GLY A 148 5.00 -19.12 -6.61
N LYS A 149 5.28 -19.77 -5.48
CA LYS A 149 4.77 -21.12 -5.16
C LYS A 149 3.24 -21.20 -5.03
N ARG A 150 2.55 -20.08 -4.80
CA ARG A 150 1.08 -20.00 -4.71
C ARG A 150 0.40 -19.96 -6.08
N TYR A 151 1.14 -19.66 -7.15
CA TYR A 151 0.57 -19.59 -8.49
C TYR A 151 0.61 -20.95 -9.20
N PRO A 152 -0.41 -21.28 -10.02
CA PRO A 152 -0.35 -22.38 -10.97
C PRO A 152 0.91 -22.32 -11.83
N TRP A 153 1.43 -23.50 -12.20
CA TRP A 153 2.71 -23.61 -12.90
C TRP A 153 2.79 -22.79 -14.19
N LEU A 154 1.68 -22.70 -14.95
CA LEU A 154 1.59 -21.90 -16.17
C LEU A 154 1.82 -20.41 -15.90
N LEU A 155 1.16 -19.85 -14.88
CA LEU A 155 1.36 -18.46 -14.48
C LEU A 155 2.79 -18.22 -13.98
N ARG A 156 3.38 -19.17 -13.26
CA ARG A 156 4.80 -19.10 -12.85
C ARG A 156 5.72 -19.00 -14.05
N MET A 157 5.46 -19.74 -15.13
CA MET A 157 6.24 -19.64 -16.36
C MET A 157 6.07 -18.28 -17.04
N ILE A 158 4.85 -17.75 -17.08
CA ILE A 158 4.58 -16.41 -17.61
C ILE A 158 5.36 -15.34 -16.84
N TYR A 159 5.36 -15.37 -15.50
CA TYR A 159 6.10 -14.40 -14.67
C TYR A 159 7.63 -14.48 -14.80
N ARG A 160 8.17 -15.59 -15.33
CA ARG A 160 9.60 -15.69 -15.67
C ARG A 160 9.97 -14.89 -16.92
N THR A 161 9.01 -14.59 -17.79
CA THR A 161 9.23 -13.75 -18.97
C THR A 161 9.26 -12.26 -18.59
N ASN A 162 10.04 -11.46 -19.31
CA ASN A 162 10.06 -10.00 -19.13
C ASN A 162 8.67 -9.39 -19.35
N TRP A 163 7.95 -9.88 -20.36
CA TRP A 163 6.60 -9.42 -20.67
C TRP A 163 5.63 -9.71 -19.52
N GLY A 164 5.60 -10.95 -19.00
CA GLY A 164 4.70 -11.33 -17.92
C GLY A 164 4.99 -10.59 -16.62
N ARG A 165 6.28 -10.42 -16.28
CA ARG A 165 6.69 -9.64 -15.11
C ARG A 165 6.26 -8.17 -15.22
N GLN A 166 6.44 -7.56 -16.38
CA GLN A 166 6.06 -6.16 -16.58
C GLN A 166 4.54 -5.97 -16.67
N ASN A 167 3.80 -6.88 -17.28
CA ASN A 167 2.40 -6.63 -17.62
C ASN A 167 1.42 -7.29 -16.65
N MET A 168 1.78 -8.38 -15.98
CA MET A 168 0.83 -9.16 -15.17
C MET A 168 1.20 -9.29 -13.70
N ASP A 169 2.45 -9.00 -13.35
CA ASP A 169 2.93 -9.17 -11.98
C ASP A 169 2.70 -7.90 -11.15
N GLN A 170 2.23 -8.09 -9.93
CA GLN A 170 2.01 -7.01 -8.97
C GLN A 170 3.37 -6.56 -8.43
N ARG A 171 3.57 -5.25 -8.39
CA ARG A 171 4.87 -4.64 -8.05
C ARG A 171 4.84 -4.15 -6.62
N ILE A 172 5.92 -4.34 -5.89
CA ILE A 172 6.11 -3.75 -4.55
C ILE A 172 6.87 -2.44 -4.75
N ILE A 173 6.20 -1.34 -4.45
CA ILE A 173 6.71 0.01 -4.63
C ILE A 173 7.17 0.55 -3.28
N ARG A 174 8.36 1.16 -3.27
CA ARG A 174 8.83 2.03 -2.21
C ARG A 174 8.82 3.46 -2.75
N ALA A 175 8.07 4.33 -2.11
CA ALA A 175 8.00 5.75 -2.42
C ALA A 175 8.52 6.57 -1.24
N GLU A 176 9.46 7.47 -1.49
CA GLU A 176 10.02 8.38 -0.49
C GLU A 176 9.47 9.78 -0.73
N VAL A 177 8.85 10.36 0.28
CA VAL A 177 8.13 11.63 0.18
C VAL A 177 9.03 12.75 0.70
N GLY A 178 9.48 13.63 -0.18
CA GLY A 178 10.17 14.86 0.22
C GLY A 178 11.52 14.60 0.89
N ALA A 179 12.38 13.81 0.24
CA ALA A 179 13.79 13.77 0.63
C ALA A 179 14.40 15.16 0.39
N ILE A 180 14.65 15.92 1.45
CA ILE A 180 15.61 17.03 1.40
C ILE A 180 16.92 16.38 0.95
N PRO A 181 17.53 16.81 -0.17
CA PRO A 181 18.84 16.29 -0.55
C PRO A 181 19.80 16.56 0.61
N HIS A 182 20.37 15.48 1.15
CA HIS A 182 21.52 15.52 2.05
C HIS A 182 22.73 16.10 1.34
#